data_AF-B2HQ70-F1
#
_entry.id   AF-B2HQ70-F1
#
_cell.length_a   1.000
_cell.length_b   1.000
_cell.length_c   1.000
_cell.angle_alpha   90.00
_cell.angle_beta   90.00
_cell.angle_gamma   90.00
#
_symmetry.space_group_name_H-M   'P 1'
#
loop_
_entity.id
_entity.type
_entity.pdbx_description
1 polymer ?
#
loop_
_entity_poly.entity_id
_entity_poly.type
_entity_poly.pdbx_seq_one_letter_code
_entity_poly.pdbx_strand_id
1 'polypeptide(L)'
;MRLIALIGAALALSACSSATTHSTPDSPAGTTSGSQPTSTAAPLLDCTNPEDDTQRLVCNDPQLTELDRRLDTAYQQALDRPGTDKAALTLAQGHWAETRDQCAQNPDMRTCLQESYQTRLAQLAIADPATAAPPVISYRCPAEDGPLTAQFYNELDPKTAVLTWRGDQYVLFVQLSGSGARYGRQGVEYWEHQGEVQLDFHGTKFVCTTT
;
A
#
# COMPACT_ATOMS: atom_id res chain seq x y z
N MET A 1 29.38 56.90 -22.78
CA MET A 1 29.86 56.40 -24.09
C MET A 1 28.73 55.64 -24.76
N ARG A 2 28.36 56.05 -25.97
CA ARG A 2 27.26 55.51 -26.76
C ARG A 2 27.76 54.34 -27.62
N LEU A 3 26.94 53.32 -27.81
CA LEU A 3 26.81 52.63 -29.09
C LEU A 3 25.42 51.98 -29.19
N ILE A 4 24.66 52.49 -30.15
CA ILE A 4 23.34 52.06 -30.60
C ILE A 4 23.57 51.23 -31.87
N ALA A 5 22.90 50.09 -32.01
CA ALA A 5 22.67 49.42 -33.30
C ALA A 5 21.27 48.77 -33.31
N LEU A 6 20.28 49.59 -33.66
CA LEU A 6 19.22 49.39 -34.68
C LEU A 6 19.53 48.27 -35.71
N ILE A 7 18.67 47.38 -36.23
CA ILE A 7 17.27 47.38 -36.75
C ILE A 7 16.92 45.88 -36.97
N GLY A 8 15.69 45.41 -36.73
CA GLY A 8 14.67 45.37 -37.79
C GLY A 8 13.51 44.45 -37.49
N ALA A 9 12.31 44.96 -37.78
CA ALA A 9 11.00 44.39 -37.53
C ALA A 9 10.52 43.48 -38.67
N ALA A 10 9.66 42.51 -38.34
CA ALA A 10 8.53 42.12 -39.18
C ALA A 10 7.45 41.42 -38.34
N LEU A 11 6.30 42.08 -38.22
CA LEU A 11 5.04 41.53 -37.75
C LEU A 11 4.40 40.70 -38.87
N ALA A 12 3.86 39.53 -38.52
CA ALA A 12 2.75 38.92 -39.25
C ALA A 12 1.82 38.23 -38.25
N LEU A 13 0.62 38.81 -38.09
CA LEU A 13 -0.52 38.18 -37.43
C LEU A 13 -1.12 37.14 -38.37
N SER A 14 -1.34 35.93 -37.88
CA SER A 14 -2.23 34.96 -38.52
C SER A 14 -3.12 34.33 -37.46
N ALA A 15 -4.32 34.91 -37.32
CA ALA A 15 -5.45 34.29 -36.65
C ALA A 15 -6.17 33.40 -37.66
N CYS A 16 -6.43 32.15 -37.30
CA CYS A 16 -7.41 31.30 -37.96
C CYS A 16 -8.39 30.80 -36.90
N SER A 17 -9.59 31.37 -36.89
CA SER A 17 -10.79 30.72 -36.35
C SER A 17 -11.49 30.04 -37.52
N SER A 18 -11.90 28.79 -37.33
CA SER A 18 -12.91 28.15 -38.18
C SER A 18 -13.89 27.39 -37.29
N ALA A 19 -15.07 27.98 -37.14
CA ALA A 19 -16.28 27.25 -36.85
C ALA A 19 -16.98 26.96 -38.19
N THR A 20 -17.20 25.68 -38.50
CA THR A 20 -18.24 25.25 -39.44
C THR A 20 -18.71 23.85 -39.06
N THR A 21 -20.00 23.78 -38.75
CA THR A 21 -20.84 22.59 -38.63
C THR A 21 -20.86 21.77 -39.93
N HIS A 22 -20.72 20.45 -39.82
CA HIS A 22 -21.27 19.51 -40.79
C HIS A 22 -21.79 18.26 -40.08
N SER A 23 -23.04 17.94 -40.40
CA SER A 23 -23.84 16.85 -39.85
C SER A 23 -23.37 15.47 -40.34
N THR A 24 -23.68 14.47 -39.51
CA THR A 24 -23.55 13.02 -39.69
C THR A 24 -24.29 12.49 -40.94
N PRO A 25 -23.94 11.27 -41.43
CA PRO A 25 -24.69 10.08 -41.00
C PRO A 25 -23.87 8.79 -40.80
N ASP A 26 -24.32 8.01 -39.80
CA ASP A 26 -24.33 6.53 -39.67
C ASP A 26 -23.09 5.67 -40.00
N SER A 27 -22.55 5.01 -38.96
CA SER A 27 -22.37 3.55 -38.82
C SER A 27 -21.13 3.18 -37.98
N PRO A 28 -21.14 1.98 -37.36
CA PRO A 28 -21.75 1.68 -36.08
C PRO A 28 -20.73 1.80 -34.94
N ALA A 29 -21.26 1.91 -33.73
CA ALA A 29 -20.54 1.87 -32.48
C ALA A 29 -19.53 0.71 -32.45
N GLY A 30 -18.24 1.04 -32.54
CA GLY A 30 -17.18 0.21 -32.02
C GLY A 30 -17.33 0.19 -30.51
N THR A 31 -18.06 -0.79 -30.00
CA THR A 31 -18.04 -1.15 -28.59
C THR A 31 -16.60 -1.51 -28.25
N THR A 32 -15.82 -0.55 -27.77
CA THR A 32 -14.69 -0.86 -26.91
C THR A 32 -15.29 -1.47 -25.65
N SER A 33 -15.46 -2.79 -25.68
CA SER A 33 -15.48 -3.60 -24.48
C SER A 33 -14.20 -3.27 -23.74
N GLY A 34 -14.28 -2.32 -22.81
CA GLY A 34 -13.39 -2.36 -21.67
C GLY A 34 -13.65 -3.71 -21.03
N SER A 35 -12.71 -4.64 -21.18
CA SER A 35 -12.63 -5.80 -20.29
C SER A 35 -12.42 -5.23 -18.91
N GLN A 36 -13.53 -4.97 -18.22
CA GLN A 36 -13.53 -4.80 -16.79
C GLN A 36 -12.97 -6.12 -16.26
N PRO A 37 -11.86 -6.12 -15.50
CA PRO A 37 -11.38 -7.35 -14.91
C PRO A 37 -12.51 -7.88 -14.04
N THR A 38 -13.09 -9.00 -14.44
CA THR A 38 -13.83 -9.85 -13.53
C THR A 38 -12.81 -10.34 -12.54
N SER A 39 -12.62 -9.57 -11.47
CA SER A 39 -11.87 -10.03 -10.30
C SER A 39 -12.74 -11.12 -9.68
N THR A 40 -12.61 -12.33 -10.23
CA THR A 40 -13.10 -13.54 -9.60
C THR A 40 -12.45 -13.54 -8.23
N ALA A 41 -13.27 -13.69 -7.18
CA ALA A 41 -12.79 -13.79 -5.80
C ALA A 41 -11.51 -14.62 -5.78
N ALA A 42 -10.42 -14.08 -5.23
CA ALA A 42 -9.19 -14.87 -5.09
C ALA A 42 -9.58 -16.15 -4.34
N PRO A 43 -9.49 -17.33 -4.98
CA PRO A 43 -9.73 -18.57 -4.29
C PRO A 43 -8.75 -18.66 -3.14
N LEU A 44 -9.17 -19.32 -2.07
CA LEU A 44 -8.22 -19.76 -1.05
C LEU A 44 -7.11 -20.55 -1.73
N LEU A 45 -5.90 -20.40 -1.21
CA LEU A 45 -4.73 -21.02 -1.81
C LEU A 45 -4.89 -22.55 -1.82
N ASP A 46 -4.94 -23.15 -3.01
CA ASP A 46 -5.02 -24.61 -3.15
C ASP A 46 -3.62 -25.23 -3.11
N CYS A 47 -3.19 -25.65 -1.92
CA CYS A 47 -1.91 -26.32 -1.74
C CYS A 47 -1.82 -27.71 -2.40
N THR A 48 -2.90 -28.27 -2.95
CA THR A 48 -2.84 -29.49 -3.75
C THR A 48 -2.40 -29.23 -5.20
N ASN A 49 -2.58 -27.99 -5.69
CA ASN A 49 -2.23 -27.58 -7.04
C ASN A 49 -1.79 -26.09 -7.09
N PRO A 50 -0.63 -25.74 -6.50
CA PRO A 50 -0.15 -24.36 -6.48
C PRO A 50 0.23 -23.88 -7.89
N GLU A 51 -0.26 -22.69 -8.26
CA GLU A 51 -0.17 -22.15 -9.62
C GLU A 51 1.22 -21.59 -9.97
N ASP A 52 1.98 -21.11 -8.97
CA ASP A 52 3.29 -20.49 -9.16
C ASP A 52 4.31 -20.81 -8.03
N ASP A 53 5.52 -20.27 -8.14
CA ASP A 53 6.60 -20.48 -7.15
C ASP A 53 6.31 -19.84 -5.80
N THR A 54 5.58 -18.72 -5.78
CA THR A 54 5.15 -18.06 -4.55
C THR A 54 4.21 -18.96 -3.77
N GLN A 55 3.18 -19.46 -4.44
CA GLN A 55 2.20 -20.40 -3.90
C GLN A 55 2.85 -21.71 -3.45
N ARG A 56 3.76 -22.27 -4.26
CA ARG A 56 4.56 -23.44 -3.87
C ARG A 56 5.35 -23.19 -2.59
N LEU A 57 5.98 -22.03 -2.43
CA LEU A 57 6.73 -21.71 -1.21
C LEU A 57 5.80 -21.61 0.00
N VAL A 58 4.65 -20.96 -0.13
CA VAL A 58 3.66 -20.88 0.96
C VAL A 58 3.24 -22.27 1.43
N CYS A 59 2.92 -23.17 0.49
CA CYS A 59 2.43 -24.51 0.80
C CYS A 59 3.49 -25.47 1.34
N ASN A 60 4.77 -25.23 1.05
CA ASN A 60 5.87 -26.06 1.53
C ASN A 60 6.52 -25.52 2.82
N ASP A 61 6.20 -24.28 3.21
CA ASP A 61 6.70 -23.70 4.44
C ASP A 61 5.65 -23.73 5.56
N PRO A 62 5.90 -24.42 6.69
CA PRO A 62 4.92 -24.55 7.76
C PRO A 62 4.44 -23.23 8.36
N GLN A 63 5.31 -22.21 8.44
CA GLN A 63 4.94 -20.92 9.00
C GLN A 63 4.08 -20.12 8.03
N LEU A 64 4.42 -20.12 6.74
CA LEU A 64 3.61 -19.45 5.72
C LEU A 64 2.27 -20.15 5.51
N THR A 65 2.24 -21.49 5.59
CA THR A 65 0.98 -22.26 5.54
C THR A 65 0.06 -21.90 6.70
N GLU A 66 0.58 -21.77 7.93
CA GLU A 66 -0.24 -21.34 9.07
C GLU A 66 -0.71 -19.88 8.93
N LEU A 67 0.13 -18.99 8.38
CA LEU A 67 -0.27 -17.62 8.07
C LEU A 67 -1.40 -17.57 7.03
N ASP A 68 -1.34 -18.40 6.00
CA ASP A 68 -2.40 -18.53 4.99
C ASP A 68 -3.72 -19.01 5.61
N ARG A 69 -3.67 -20.07 6.43
CA ARG A 69 -4.85 -20.59 7.14
C ARG A 69 -5.46 -19.59 8.13
N ARG A 70 -4.60 -18.83 8.84
CA ARG A 70 -5.04 -17.73 9.72
C ARG A 70 -5.72 -16.63 8.91
N LEU A 71 -5.16 -16.29 7.75
CA LEU A 71 -5.72 -15.26 6.90
C LEU A 71 -7.08 -15.66 6.33
N ASP A 72 -7.23 -16.90 5.87
CA ASP A 72 -8.54 -17.42 5.43
C ASP A 72 -9.58 -17.28 6.56
N THR A 73 -9.25 -17.77 7.76
CA THR A 73 -10.14 -17.66 8.91
C THR A 73 -10.54 -16.21 9.20
N ALA A 74 -9.58 -15.29 9.22
CA ALA A 74 -9.83 -13.86 9.45
C ALA A 74 -10.67 -13.22 8.33
N TYR A 75 -10.46 -13.65 7.08
CA TYR A 75 -11.22 -13.18 5.93
C TYR A 75 -12.67 -13.66 5.96
N GLN A 76 -12.93 -14.94 6.26
CA GLN A 76 -14.29 -15.45 6.45
C GLN A 76 -15.02 -14.71 7.58
N GLN A 77 -14.34 -14.51 8.72
CA GLN A 77 -14.88 -13.73 9.82
C GLN A 77 -15.24 -12.31 9.38
N ALA A 78 -14.39 -11.64 8.60
CA ALA A 78 -14.66 -10.31 8.08
C ALA A 78 -15.86 -10.29 7.11
N LEU A 79 -16.03 -11.32 6.26
CA LEU A 79 -17.18 -11.47 5.38
C LEU A 79 -18.49 -11.69 6.16
N ASP A 80 -18.46 -12.36 7.30
CA ASP A 80 -19.64 -12.65 8.10
C ASP A 80 -20.07 -11.51 9.02
N ARG A 81 -19.25 -10.45 9.15
CA ARG A 81 -19.58 -9.28 9.97
C ARG A 81 -20.81 -8.54 9.41
N PRO A 82 -21.77 -8.15 10.29
CA PRO A 82 -22.89 -7.31 9.90
C PRO A 82 -22.43 -5.97 9.32
N GLY A 83 -23.00 -5.58 8.17
CA GLY A 83 -22.68 -4.31 7.51
C GLY A 83 -21.42 -4.32 6.65
N THR A 84 -20.70 -5.45 6.54
CA THR A 84 -19.57 -5.59 5.61
C THR A 84 -20.03 -5.44 4.17
N ASP A 85 -19.38 -4.56 3.41
CA ASP A 85 -19.45 -4.57 1.95
C ASP A 85 -18.63 -5.76 1.43
N LYS A 86 -19.32 -6.88 1.22
CA LYS A 86 -18.71 -8.14 0.76
C LYS A 86 -18.03 -7.99 -0.60
N ALA A 87 -18.57 -7.17 -1.49
CA ALA A 87 -18.00 -6.99 -2.83
C ALA A 87 -16.68 -6.23 -2.75
N ALA A 88 -16.63 -5.12 -2.00
CA ALA A 88 -15.41 -4.37 -1.77
C ALA A 88 -14.35 -5.20 -1.04
N LEU A 89 -14.74 -5.95 -0.01
CA LEU A 89 -13.83 -6.82 0.74
C LEU A 89 -13.24 -7.93 -0.14
N THR A 90 -14.07 -8.55 -0.99
CA THR A 90 -13.62 -9.59 -1.94
C THR A 90 -12.63 -9.03 -2.97
N LEU A 91 -12.92 -7.85 -3.54
CA LEU A 91 -12.02 -7.17 -4.47
C LEU A 91 -10.68 -6.84 -3.80
N ALA A 92 -10.71 -6.30 -2.58
CA ALA A 92 -9.50 -5.99 -1.82
C ALA A 92 -8.67 -7.25 -1.49
N GLN A 93 -9.32 -8.38 -1.22
CA GLN A 93 -8.65 -9.66 -1.01
C GLN A 93 -7.97 -10.16 -2.30
N GLY A 94 -8.62 -9.99 -3.46
CA GLY A 94 -8.05 -10.27 -4.77
C GLY A 94 -6.79 -9.47 -5.06
N HIS A 95 -6.86 -8.14 -4.95
CA HIS A 95 -5.70 -7.27 -5.14
C HIS A 95 -4.55 -7.58 -4.14
N TRP A 96 -4.89 -7.95 -2.91
CA TRP A 96 -3.87 -8.39 -1.95
C TRP A 96 -3.16 -9.67 -2.43
N ALA A 97 -3.90 -10.66 -2.93
CA ALA A 97 -3.32 -11.90 -3.44
C ALA A 97 -2.38 -11.63 -4.63
N GLU A 98 -2.79 -10.77 -5.58
CA GLU A 98 -1.95 -10.33 -6.69
C GLU A 98 -0.66 -9.64 -6.19
N THR A 99 -0.75 -8.81 -5.15
CA THR A 99 0.40 -8.14 -4.54
C THR A 99 1.32 -9.13 -3.81
N ARG A 100 0.75 -10.12 -3.11
CA ARG A 100 1.51 -11.21 -2.48
C ARG A 100 2.30 -11.99 -3.53
N ASP A 101 1.70 -12.31 -4.67
CA ASP A 101 2.35 -13.14 -5.68
C ASP A 101 3.53 -12.42 -6.36
N GLN A 102 3.54 -11.07 -6.35
CA GLN A 102 4.70 -10.27 -6.75
C GLN A 102 5.94 -10.47 -5.87
N CYS A 103 5.83 -11.10 -4.69
CA CYS A 103 6.99 -11.50 -3.90
C CYS A 103 7.96 -12.42 -4.65
N ALA A 104 7.53 -13.05 -5.75
CA ALA A 104 8.42 -13.77 -6.68
C ALA A 104 9.59 -12.92 -7.21
N GLN A 105 9.44 -11.59 -7.23
CA GLN A 105 10.47 -10.64 -7.67
C GLN A 105 11.37 -10.15 -6.52
N ASN A 106 11.03 -10.51 -5.28
CA ASN A 106 11.80 -10.09 -4.11
C ASN A 106 13.00 -11.04 -3.91
N PRO A 107 14.23 -10.52 -3.71
CA PRO A 107 15.40 -11.35 -3.47
C PRO A 107 15.31 -12.22 -2.20
N ASP A 108 14.47 -11.81 -1.24
CA ASP A 108 14.08 -12.61 -0.07
C ASP A 108 12.55 -12.83 -0.10
N MET A 109 12.14 -13.71 -1.02
CA MET A 109 10.73 -14.07 -1.26
C MET A 109 10.04 -14.58 0.01
N ARG A 110 10.73 -15.33 0.88
CA ARG A 110 10.14 -15.87 2.12
C ARG A 110 9.73 -14.73 3.07
N THR A 111 10.64 -13.80 3.34
CA THR A 111 10.34 -12.67 4.23
C THR A 111 9.27 -11.76 3.63
N CYS A 112 9.31 -11.51 2.31
CA CYS A 112 8.27 -10.77 1.62
C CYS A 112 6.87 -11.39 1.83
N LEU A 113 6.77 -12.72 1.68
CA LEU A 113 5.52 -13.44 1.89
C LEU A 113 5.04 -13.33 3.34
N GLN A 114 5.92 -13.56 4.31
CA GLN A 114 5.59 -13.45 5.72
C GLN A 114 5.01 -12.07 6.05
N GLU A 115 5.67 -11.00 5.61
CA GLU A 115 5.23 -9.63 5.82
C GLU A 115 3.92 -9.31 5.09
N SER A 116 3.72 -9.86 3.88
CA SER A 116 2.47 -9.69 3.13
C SER A 116 1.27 -10.27 3.89
N TYR A 117 1.40 -11.50 4.40
CA TYR A 117 0.36 -12.14 5.22
C TYR A 117 0.12 -11.39 6.53
N GLN A 118 1.18 -11.04 7.27
CA GLN A 118 1.07 -10.28 8.52
C GLN A 118 0.40 -8.93 8.29
N THR A 119 0.72 -8.25 7.18
CA THR A 119 0.12 -6.96 6.82
C THR A 119 -1.38 -7.11 6.60
N ARG A 120 -1.80 -8.14 5.84
CA ARG A 120 -3.22 -8.35 5.57
C ARG A 120 -4.01 -8.76 6.79
N LEU A 121 -3.45 -9.61 7.65
CA LEU A 121 -4.04 -9.96 8.93
C LEU A 121 -4.25 -8.71 9.80
N ALA A 122 -3.25 -7.83 9.90
CA ALA A 122 -3.37 -6.58 10.63
C ALA A 122 -4.45 -5.67 10.02
N GLN A 123 -4.51 -5.55 8.70
CA GLN A 123 -5.55 -4.75 8.02
C GLN A 123 -6.97 -5.25 8.31
N LEU A 124 -7.20 -6.57 8.25
CA LEU A 124 -8.51 -7.17 8.54
C LEU A 124 -8.91 -7.01 10.01
N ALA A 125 -7.94 -7.07 10.92
CA ALA A 125 -8.15 -6.84 12.34
C ALA A 125 -8.46 -5.36 12.63
N ILE A 126 -7.68 -4.44 12.08
CA ILE A 126 -7.86 -2.98 12.26
C ILE A 126 -9.20 -2.51 11.66
N ALA A 127 -9.64 -3.11 10.55
CA ALA A 127 -10.94 -2.83 9.95
C ALA A 127 -12.12 -3.38 10.75
N ASP A 128 -11.88 -4.23 11.77
CA ASP A 128 -12.92 -4.69 12.68
C ASP A 128 -13.32 -3.56 13.64
N PRO A 129 -14.60 -3.14 13.70
CA PRO A 129 -15.07 -2.16 14.67
C PRO A 129 -14.88 -2.59 16.14
N ALA A 130 -14.73 -3.90 16.40
CA ALA A 130 -14.42 -4.41 17.73
C ALA A 130 -12.95 -4.22 18.13
N THR A 131 -12.06 -3.93 17.17
CA THR A 131 -10.66 -3.64 17.45
C THR A 131 -10.54 -2.21 17.95
N ALA A 132 -10.09 -2.06 19.19
CA ALA A 132 -9.87 -0.74 19.78
C ALA A 132 -8.78 0.02 19.00
N ALA A 133 -9.13 1.18 18.46
CA ALA A 133 -8.18 2.07 17.85
C ALA A 133 -7.30 2.72 18.94
N PRO A 134 -5.97 2.53 18.92
CA PRO A 134 -5.07 3.20 19.85
C PRO A 134 -5.00 4.71 19.53
N PRO A 135 -4.50 5.53 20.46
CA PRO A 135 -4.29 6.95 20.21
C PRO A 135 -3.38 7.19 19.00
N VAL A 136 -3.73 8.20 18.20
CA VAL A 136 -2.84 8.71 17.14
C VAL A 136 -1.75 9.57 17.79
N ILE A 137 -0.51 9.14 17.67
CA ILE A 137 0.67 9.90 18.08
C ILE A 137 1.11 10.75 16.89
N SER A 138 1.30 12.06 17.12
CA SER A 138 1.86 12.97 16.11
C SER A 138 3.33 13.23 16.40
N TYR A 139 4.13 13.31 15.36
CA TYR A 139 5.55 13.61 15.47
C TYR A 139 5.90 14.92 14.77
N ARG A 140 6.86 15.64 15.36
CA ARG A 140 7.52 16.76 14.73
C ARG A 140 8.74 16.27 13.98
N CYS A 141 8.65 16.24 12.66
CA CYS A 141 9.75 15.91 11.75
C CYS A 141 10.31 17.19 11.10
N PRO A 142 11.47 17.11 10.42
CA PRO A 142 11.92 18.15 9.48
C PRO A 142 10.81 18.54 8.51
N ALA A 143 10.80 19.80 8.06
CA ALA A 143 9.68 20.36 7.29
C ALA A 143 9.47 19.62 5.96
N GLU A 144 10.54 19.11 5.37
CA GLU A 144 10.58 18.30 4.15
C GLU A 144 10.10 16.85 4.35
N ASP A 145 10.11 16.35 5.59
CA ASP A 145 9.84 14.95 5.93
C ASP A 145 8.59 14.76 6.80
N GLY A 146 7.90 15.85 7.15
CA GLY A 146 6.65 15.84 7.91
C GLY A 146 5.40 16.09 7.05
N PRO A 147 4.20 15.89 7.61
CA PRO A 147 3.93 15.35 8.94
C PRO A 147 3.99 13.81 8.99
N LEU A 148 4.20 13.28 10.20
CA LEU A 148 4.16 11.85 10.49
C LEU A 148 3.21 11.59 11.67
N THR A 149 2.37 10.57 11.55
CA THR A 149 1.62 10.03 12.68
C THR A 149 1.83 8.53 12.83
N ALA A 150 1.60 8.00 14.04
CA ALA A 150 1.64 6.57 14.32
C ALA A 150 0.49 6.13 15.22
N GLN A 151 0.07 4.88 15.04
CA GLN A 151 -0.84 4.15 15.91
C GLN A 151 -0.21 2.79 16.26
N PHE A 152 -0.19 2.42 17.55
CA PHE A 152 0.47 1.20 18.04
C PHE A 152 -0.58 0.20 18.55
N TYR A 153 -0.82 -0.84 17.76
CA TYR A 153 -1.76 -1.92 18.05
C TYR A 153 -1.02 -3.04 18.80
N ASN A 154 -0.97 -2.94 20.13
CA ASN A 154 -0.22 -3.86 21.01
C ASN A 154 -0.92 -5.21 21.25
N GLU A 155 -2.21 -5.29 20.94
CA GLU A 155 -3.04 -6.51 21.10
C GLU A 155 -3.00 -7.41 19.85
N LEU A 156 -2.43 -6.93 18.75
CA LEU A 156 -2.24 -7.75 17.54
C LEU A 156 -1.01 -8.63 17.67
N ASP A 157 -1.03 -9.76 16.97
CA ASP A 157 0.10 -10.68 16.87
C ASP A 157 0.54 -10.88 15.41
N PRO A 158 1.72 -10.35 15.01
CA PRO A 158 2.66 -9.59 15.84
C PRO A 158 2.16 -8.18 16.20
N LYS A 159 2.74 -7.59 17.25
CA LYS A 159 2.46 -6.18 17.61
C LYS A 159 2.75 -5.30 16.40
N THR A 160 1.80 -4.43 16.09
CA THR A 160 1.77 -3.72 14.83
C THR A 160 1.80 -2.22 15.07
N ALA A 161 2.65 -1.50 14.33
CA ALA A 161 2.59 -0.04 14.21
C ALA A 161 2.03 0.32 12.83
N VAL A 162 1.07 1.25 12.78
CA VAL A 162 0.62 1.87 11.54
C VAL A 162 1.17 3.28 11.50
N LEU A 163 2.12 3.54 10.61
CA LEU A 163 2.62 4.88 10.34
C LEU A 163 1.83 5.50 9.19
N THR A 164 1.56 6.80 9.28
CA THR A 164 1.07 7.59 8.14
C THR A 164 2.09 8.66 7.80
N TRP A 165 2.65 8.60 6.59
CA TRP A 165 3.69 9.50 6.11
C TRP A 165 3.39 9.91 4.68
N ARG A 166 3.36 11.23 4.40
CA ARG A 166 3.03 11.79 3.07
C ARG A 166 1.71 11.29 2.45
N GLY A 167 0.76 10.86 3.28
CA GLY A 167 -0.53 10.31 2.86
C GLY A 167 -0.54 8.80 2.71
N ASP A 168 0.63 8.14 2.73
CA ASP A 168 0.76 6.70 2.65
C ASP A 168 0.75 6.05 4.02
N GLN A 169 0.15 4.86 4.12
CA GLN A 169 0.14 4.05 5.33
C GLN A 169 1.15 2.92 5.26
N TYR A 170 1.91 2.74 6.33
CA TYR A 170 2.91 1.69 6.48
C TYR A 170 2.59 0.85 7.71
N VAL A 171 2.30 -0.43 7.48
CA VAL A 171 2.11 -1.43 8.54
C VAL A 171 3.47 -2.04 8.85
N LEU A 172 3.95 -1.85 10.08
CA LEU A 172 5.25 -2.33 10.56
C LEU A 172 5.04 -3.31 11.73
N PHE A 173 5.96 -4.24 11.90
CA PHE A 173 5.88 -5.26 12.95
C PHE A 173 6.99 -5.06 13.98
N VAL A 174 6.70 -5.37 15.23
CA VAL A 174 7.70 -5.28 16.30
C VAL A 174 8.95 -6.09 15.97
N GLN A 175 10.12 -5.51 16.22
CA GLN A 175 11.41 -6.14 16.04
C GLN A 175 12.15 -6.24 17.38
N LEU A 176 13.05 -7.21 17.50
CA LEU A 176 13.91 -7.32 18.67
C LEU A 176 14.84 -6.11 18.75
N SER A 177 14.92 -5.48 19.93
CA SER A 177 15.82 -4.35 20.18
C SER A 177 16.43 -4.46 21.58
N GLY A 178 17.68 -4.01 21.72
CA GLY A 178 18.35 -3.90 23.01
C GLY A 178 17.87 -2.71 23.87
N SER A 179 17.22 -1.72 23.25
CA SER A 179 16.59 -0.59 23.94
C SER A 179 15.57 0.12 23.06
N GLY A 180 14.57 0.75 23.69
CA GLY A 180 13.51 1.45 22.98
C GLY A 180 12.56 0.52 22.22
N ALA A 181 11.67 1.11 21.43
CA ALA A 181 10.68 0.38 20.64
C ALA A 181 11.05 0.41 19.16
N ARG A 182 11.35 -0.76 18.57
CA ARG A 182 11.67 -0.92 17.15
C ARG A 182 10.54 -1.63 16.44
N TYR A 183 10.08 -1.05 15.34
CA TYR A 183 9.12 -1.64 14.43
C TYR A 183 9.69 -1.54 13.02
N GLY A 184 9.52 -2.57 12.21
CA GLY A 184 10.02 -2.52 10.86
C GLY A 184 9.54 -3.66 10.00
N ARG A 185 9.87 -3.53 8.73
CA ARG A 185 9.65 -4.49 7.67
C ARG A 185 10.67 -4.22 6.56
N GLN A 186 10.70 -5.03 5.51
CA GLN A 186 11.61 -4.79 4.39
C GLN A 186 11.45 -3.36 3.84
N GLY A 187 12.52 -2.59 3.94
CA GLY A 187 12.60 -1.22 3.43
C GLY A 187 12.00 -0.13 4.31
N VAL A 188 11.37 -0.44 5.45
CA VAL A 188 10.85 0.61 6.35
C VAL A 188 11.16 0.27 7.81
N GLU A 189 11.74 1.24 8.52
CA GLU A 189 12.07 1.11 9.93
C GLU A 189 11.61 2.33 10.73
N TYR A 190 11.09 2.04 11.92
CA TYR A 190 10.80 2.95 13.00
C TYR A 190 11.58 2.48 14.23
N TRP A 191 12.31 3.39 14.86
CA TRP A 191 12.96 3.12 16.13
C TRP A 191 12.87 4.31 17.08
N GLU A 192 12.07 4.16 18.12
CA GLU A 192 12.02 5.12 19.23
C GLU A 192 13.10 4.80 20.25
N HIS A 193 13.85 5.83 20.64
CA HIS A 193 14.79 5.78 21.73
C HIS A 193 14.92 7.16 22.40
N GLN A 194 14.59 7.24 23.69
CA GLN A 194 14.75 8.43 24.53
C GLN A 194 14.01 9.69 24.01
N GLY A 195 12.83 9.51 23.42
CA GLY A 195 12.00 10.63 22.91
C GLY A 195 12.35 11.10 21.50
N GLU A 196 13.36 10.50 20.88
CA GLU A 196 13.64 10.62 19.45
C GLU A 196 13.15 9.37 18.72
N VAL A 197 12.63 9.57 17.51
CA VAL A 197 12.25 8.51 16.59
C VAL A 197 13.11 8.59 15.36
N GLN A 198 13.95 7.59 15.17
CA GLN A 198 14.72 7.39 13.95
C GLN A 198 13.87 6.63 12.94
N LEU A 199 13.80 7.14 11.72
CA LEU A 199 13.05 6.54 10.62
C LEU A 199 13.97 6.26 9.44
N ASP A 200 13.68 5.17 8.75
CA ASP A 200 14.26 4.84 7.45
C ASP A 200 13.12 4.40 6.53
N PHE A 201 12.83 5.20 5.50
CA PHE A 201 11.89 4.85 4.44
C PHE A 201 12.66 4.63 3.14
N HIS A 202 12.93 3.37 2.83
CA HIS A 202 13.62 2.91 1.63
C HIS A 202 14.98 3.60 1.42
N GLY A 203 15.74 3.81 2.50
CA GLY A 203 17.02 4.51 2.52
C GLY A 203 16.91 6.00 2.85
N THR A 204 15.71 6.57 2.87
CA THR A 204 15.48 7.96 3.28
C THR A 204 15.39 8.02 4.80
N LYS A 205 16.44 8.58 5.42
CA LYS A 205 16.57 8.63 6.88
C LYS A 205 16.31 10.02 7.44
N PHE A 206 15.48 10.09 8.47
CA PHE A 206 15.21 11.33 9.20
C PHE A 206 14.84 11.01 10.65
N VAL A 207 14.92 12.05 11.50
CA VAL A 207 14.61 11.94 12.93
C VAL A 207 13.43 12.83 13.23
N CYS A 208 12.46 12.31 13.97
CA CYS A 208 11.35 13.07 14.50
C CYS A 208 11.33 13.02 16.03
N THR A 209 10.62 13.95 16.65
CA THR A 209 10.36 13.93 18.09
C THR A 209 8.85 13.89 18.37
N THR A 210 8.47 13.29 19.49
CA THR A 210 7.07 13.30 19.93
C THR A 210 6.65 14.73 20.26
N THR A 211 5.46 15.14 19.82
CA THR A 211 4.91 16.48 20.10
C THR A 211 4.54 16.69 21.55
#